data_AF-A0A8H3BZ93-F1
#
_entry.id   AF-A0A8H3BZ93-F1
#
_cell.length_a   1.000
_cell.length_b   1.000
_cell.length_c   1.000
_cell.angle_alpha   90.00
_cell.angle_beta   90.00
_cell.angle_gamma   90.00
#
_symmetry.space_group_name_H-M   'P 1'
#
loop_
_entity.id
_entity.type
_entity.pdbx_description
1 polymer ?
#
loop_
_entity_poly.entity_id
_entity_poly.type
_entity_poly.pdbx_seq_one_letter_code
_entity_poly.pdbx_strand_id
1 'polypeptide(L)'
;MSTTSLPPWDQLSFTFGWNVNVTGTYTLPQCFNTTWQYWNTVDDRVANPPPSPPYHAVIYAGGYEPYMIPLNNTAATGETSWIANLPVGPRYGISMMDSKNYTGGILDQPLVMTPRAGCNVANPLKPSTLDVEVTGK
;
A
#
# COMPACT_ATOMS: atom_id res chain seq x y z
N MET A 1 -8.82 -25.27 26.79
CA MET A 1 -9.02 -24.92 25.36
C MET A 1 -7.64 -24.76 24.76
N SER A 2 -7.31 -25.59 23.77
CA SER A 2 -6.01 -25.53 23.09
C SER A 2 -6.04 -24.34 22.13
N THR A 3 -5.29 -23.29 22.43
CA THR A 3 -5.05 -22.20 21.49
C THR A 3 -4.00 -22.68 20.51
N THR A 4 -4.42 -23.36 19.45
CA THR A 4 -3.55 -23.59 18.30
C THR A 4 -3.26 -22.24 17.66
N SER A 5 -2.16 -21.61 18.09
CA SER A 5 -1.57 -20.49 17.36
C SER A 5 -1.18 -21.04 15.99
N LEU A 6 -1.85 -20.57 14.94
CA LEU A 6 -1.44 -20.87 13.58
C LEU A 6 0.03 -20.48 13.43
N PRO A 7 0.84 -21.30 12.75
CA PRO A 7 2.22 -20.94 12.52
C PRO A 7 2.29 -19.62 11.73
N PRO A 8 3.36 -18.81 11.88
CA PRO A 8 3.42 -17.46 11.30
C PRO A 8 3.18 -17.39 9.78
N TRP A 9 3.46 -18.47 9.05
CA TRP A 9 3.24 -18.57 7.60
C TRP A 9 1.79 -18.93 7.20
N ASP A 10 0.94 -19.28 8.16
CA ASP A 10 -0.47 -19.64 7.99
C ASP A 10 -1.40 -18.58 8.61
N GLN A 11 -0.83 -17.44 8.99
CA GLN A 11 -1.57 -16.28 9.48
C GLN A 11 -2.14 -15.52 8.29
N LEU A 12 -3.47 -15.54 8.16
CA LEU A 12 -4.16 -14.65 7.24
C LEU A 12 -4.02 -13.22 7.79
N SER A 13 -3.31 -12.36 7.07
CA SER A 13 -3.32 -10.92 7.34
C SER A 13 -4.65 -10.31 6.87
N PHE A 14 -4.86 -9.03 7.18
CA PHE A 14 -5.89 -8.27 6.46
C PHE A 14 -5.49 -8.15 4.98
N THR A 15 -6.41 -7.68 4.15
CA THR A 15 -6.13 -7.34 2.75
C THR A 15 -6.65 -5.94 2.47
N PHE A 16 -6.17 -5.36 1.38
CA PHE A 16 -6.53 -4.02 0.97
C PHE A 16 -6.56 -3.91 -0.54
N GLY A 17 -7.27 -2.90 -1.02
CA GLY A 17 -7.32 -2.53 -2.42
C GLY A 17 -7.70 -1.07 -2.55
N TRP A 18 -7.83 -0.62 -3.79
CA TRP A 18 -8.41 0.67 -4.09
C TRP A 18 -9.71 0.53 -4.88
N ASN A 19 -10.54 1.54 -4.75
CA ASN A 19 -11.76 1.82 -5.50
C ASN A 19 -12.05 0.91 -6.73
N VAL A 20 -13.14 0.14 -6.64
CA VAL A 20 -13.70 -0.76 -7.67
C VAL A 20 -14.10 -0.09 -9.00
N ASN A 21 -14.14 1.24 -9.08
CA ASN A 21 -14.53 1.98 -10.29
C ASN A 21 -13.34 2.45 -11.15
N VAL A 22 -12.10 2.13 -10.77
CA VAL A 22 -10.94 2.37 -11.64
C VAL A 22 -10.91 1.25 -12.70
N THR A 23 -11.62 1.45 -13.80
CA THR A 23 -11.62 0.52 -14.93
C THR A 23 -10.31 0.66 -15.72
N GLY A 24 -9.39 -0.29 -15.52
CA GLY A 24 -8.17 -0.43 -16.35
C GLY A 24 -6.91 -0.73 -15.55
N THR A 25 -5.76 -0.70 -16.23
CA THR A 25 -4.42 -0.73 -15.61
C THR A 25 -4.35 0.30 -14.51
N TYR A 26 -3.75 -0.06 -13.37
CA TYR A 26 -3.65 0.69 -12.13
C TYR A 26 -3.08 2.12 -12.32
N THR A 27 -3.89 3.04 -12.85
CA THR A 27 -3.47 4.34 -13.38
C THR A 27 -4.32 5.44 -12.76
N LEU A 28 -3.68 6.37 -12.05
CA LEU A 28 -4.39 7.46 -11.35
C LEU A 28 -3.86 8.83 -11.80
N PRO A 29 -4.74 9.78 -12.13
CA PRO A 29 -4.33 11.16 -12.33
C PRO A 29 -3.76 11.76 -11.03
N GLN A 30 -2.73 12.58 -11.14
CA GLN A 30 -2.22 13.32 -10.00
C GLN A 30 -3.30 14.20 -9.38
N CYS A 31 -3.25 14.38 -8.05
CA CYS A 31 -4.24 15.10 -7.25
C CYS A 31 -5.68 14.53 -7.37
N PHE A 32 -5.85 13.30 -7.85
CA PHE A 32 -7.17 12.65 -7.85
C PHE A 32 -7.49 12.10 -6.46
N ASN A 33 -8.73 12.30 -6.01
CA ASN A 33 -9.22 11.71 -4.76
C ASN A 33 -9.57 10.25 -5.03
N THR A 34 -8.84 9.34 -4.40
CA THR A 34 -9.15 7.92 -4.40
C THR A 34 -9.41 7.45 -2.97
N THR A 35 -9.94 6.24 -2.86
CA THR A 35 -10.27 5.63 -1.59
C THR A 35 -9.58 4.28 -1.51
N TRP A 36 -8.81 4.10 -0.45
CA TRP A 36 -8.31 2.81 -0.03
C TRP A 36 -9.41 2.09 0.72
N GLN A 37 -9.61 0.82 0.40
CA GLN A 37 -10.51 -0.04 1.12
C GLN A 37 -9.69 -1.18 1.71
N TYR A 38 -10.03 -1.59 2.93
CA TYR A 38 -9.31 -2.63 3.66
C TYR A 38 -10.30 -3.46 4.47
N TRP A 39 -10.05 -4.76 4.50
CA TRP A 39 -10.91 -5.74 5.14
C TRP A 39 -10.08 -6.79 5.84
N ASN A 40 -10.55 -7.18 7.03
CA ASN A 40 -9.96 -8.22 7.85
C ASN A 40 -10.59 -9.60 7.62
N THR A 41 -11.51 -9.74 6.67
CA THR A 41 -12.14 -11.01 6.30
C THR A 41 -12.04 -11.23 4.80
N VAL A 42 -11.56 -12.41 4.39
CA VAL A 42 -11.46 -12.85 2.99
C VAL A 42 -11.93 -14.28 2.91
N ASP A 43 -12.86 -14.60 2.00
CA ASP A 43 -13.40 -15.94 1.81
C ASP A 43 -13.83 -16.63 3.13
N ASP A 44 -14.60 -15.90 3.95
CA ASP A 44 -15.06 -16.29 5.29
C ASP A 44 -13.96 -16.57 6.34
N ARG A 45 -12.71 -16.23 6.04
CA ARG A 45 -11.58 -16.32 6.98
C ARG A 45 -11.30 -14.96 7.57
N VAL A 46 -11.29 -14.90 8.91
CA VAL A 46 -10.93 -13.69 9.66
C VAL A 46 -9.42 -13.67 9.88
N ALA A 47 -8.81 -12.50 9.66
CA ALA A 47 -7.40 -12.27 9.89
C ALA A 47 -7.01 -12.58 11.34
N ASN A 48 -5.92 -13.33 11.51
CA ASN A 48 -5.44 -13.79 12.81
C ASN A 48 -3.91 -13.70 12.87
N PRO A 49 -3.32 -12.77 13.64
CA PRO A 49 -3.99 -11.88 14.59
C PRO A 49 -4.85 -10.79 13.91
N PRO A 50 -5.87 -10.23 14.60
CA PRO A 50 -6.66 -9.13 14.08
C PRO A 50 -5.78 -7.91 13.79
N PRO A 51 -6.00 -7.20 12.67
CA PRO A 51 -5.21 -6.03 12.33
C PRO A 51 -5.51 -4.87 13.27
N SER A 52 -4.51 -4.04 13.53
CA SER A 52 -4.55 -2.96 14.52
C SER A 52 -4.40 -1.59 13.84
N PRO A 53 -5.46 -0.77 13.73
CA PRO A 53 -5.33 0.61 13.24
C PRO A 53 -4.45 1.47 14.18
N PRO A 54 -3.88 2.60 13.71
CA PRO A 54 -3.99 3.15 12.35
C PRO A 54 -3.12 2.39 11.35
N TYR A 55 -3.44 2.54 10.07
CA TYR A 55 -2.72 1.90 8.97
C TYR A 55 -1.80 2.91 8.30
N HIS A 56 -0.84 2.40 7.55
CA HIS A 56 -0.01 3.19 6.66
C HIS A 56 0.15 2.46 5.33
N ALA A 57 0.06 3.22 4.23
CA ALA A 57 0.44 2.72 2.93
C ALA A 57 1.96 2.87 2.76
N VAL A 58 2.61 1.87 2.19
CA VAL A 58 4.04 1.89 1.86
C VAL A 58 4.17 1.86 0.35
N ILE A 59 4.75 2.92 -0.19
CA ILE A 59 4.95 3.13 -1.62
C ILE A 59 6.40 2.79 -1.97
N TYR A 60 6.57 1.87 -2.91
CA TYR A 60 7.86 1.42 -3.42
C TYR A 60 8.06 1.94 -4.84
N ALA A 61 9.17 2.62 -5.08
CA ALA A 61 9.62 3.02 -6.41
C ALA A 61 11.08 2.58 -6.60
N GLY A 62 11.41 1.98 -7.75
CA GLY A 62 12.77 1.50 -8.01
C GLY A 62 13.81 2.63 -7.90
N GLY A 63 14.88 2.40 -7.14
CA GLY A 63 15.94 3.38 -6.89
C GLY A 63 15.64 4.40 -5.78
N TYR A 64 14.49 4.29 -5.09
CA TYR A 64 14.10 5.18 -4.00
C TYR A 64 13.87 4.43 -2.68
N GLU A 65 13.98 5.14 -1.56
CA GLU A 65 13.55 4.64 -0.26
C GLU A 65 12.02 4.44 -0.22
N PRO A 66 11.50 3.45 0.53
CA PRO A 66 10.07 3.28 0.72
C PRO A 66 9.43 4.54 1.32
N TYR A 67 8.38 5.04 0.68
CA TYR A 67 7.65 6.23 1.13
C TYR A 67 6.38 5.82 1.88
N MET A 68 6.30 6.16 3.17
CA MET A 68 5.18 5.80 4.03
C MET A 68 4.15 6.93 4.09
N ILE A 69 2.88 6.59 3.84
CA ILE A 69 1.75 7.49 3.92
C ILE A 69 0.89 7.07 5.12
N PRO A 70 0.81 7.86 6.20
CA PRO A 70 -0.10 7.57 7.29
C PRO A 70 -1.54 7.70 6.82
N LEU A 71 -2.36 6.70 7.13
CA LEU A 71 -3.79 6.71 6.84
C LEU A 71 -4.55 7.12 8.09
N ASN A 72 -5.49 8.05 7.94
CA ASN A 72 -6.33 8.49 9.04
C ASN A 72 -7.50 7.53 9.20
N ASN A 73 -7.28 6.40 9.88
CA ASN A 73 -8.31 5.41 10.14
C ASN A 73 -8.21 4.80 11.55
N THR A 74 -9.37 4.45 12.11
CA THR A 74 -9.52 3.97 13.49
C THR A 74 -10.17 2.59 13.60
N ALA A 75 -10.65 2.04 12.49
CA ALA A 75 -11.31 0.73 12.42
C ALA A 75 -10.40 -0.30 11.73
N ALA A 76 -10.59 -1.57 12.06
CA ALA A 76 -9.88 -2.70 11.46
C ALA A 76 -10.35 -3.04 10.01
N THR A 77 -11.53 -2.56 9.64
CA THR A 77 -12.12 -2.70 8.31
C THR A 77 -12.81 -1.41 7.95
N GLY A 78 -12.74 -0.99 6.70
CA GLY A 78 -13.38 0.22 6.22
C GLY A 78 -12.66 0.84 5.04
N GLU A 79 -12.80 2.16 4.95
CA GLU A 79 -12.29 2.94 3.84
C GLU A 79 -11.56 4.18 4.35
N THR A 80 -10.58 4.67 3.58
CA THR A 80 -9.89 5.93 3.88
C THR A 80 -9.48 6.63 2.60
N SER A 81 -9.74 7.93 2.54
CA SER A 81 -9.45 8.73 1.34
C SER A 81 -7.98 9.10 1.26
N TRP A 82 -7.46 9.14 0.04
CA TRP A 82 -6.11 9.57 -0.27
C TRP A 82 -6.12 10.43 -1.53
N ILE A 83 -5.33 11.51 -1.50
CA ILE A 83 -5.07 12.34 -2.68
C ILE A 83 -3.84 11.75 -3.36
N ALA A 84 -3.98 11.30 -4.62
CA ALA A 84 -2.90 10.70 -5.39
C ALA A 84 -1.79 11.73 -5.71
N ASN A 85 -0.92 11.96 -4.74
CA ASN A 85 0.10 13.01 -4.72
C ASN A 85 1.51 12.43 -4.94
N LEU A 86 1.62 11.48 -5.88
CA LEU A 86 2.91 10.92 -6.29
C LEU A 86 3.36 11.53 -7.64
N PRO A 87 4.67 11.65 -7.90
CA PRO A 87 5.20 12.09 -9.18
C PRO A 87 4.79 11.20 -10.36
N VAL A 88 4.73 11.78 -11.56
CA VAL A 88 4.65 11.03 -12.82
C VAL A 88 6.02 10.44 -13.14
N GLY A 89 6.05 9.25 -13.75
CA GLY A 89 7.25 8.61 -14.27
C GLY A 89 7.50 7.22 -13.69
N PRO A 90 7.70 7.09 -12.36
CA PRO A 90 7.90 5.79 -11.73
C PRO A 90 6.66 4.90 -11.81
N ARG A 91 6.91 3.59 -11.73
CA ARG A 91 5.90 2.58 -11.39
C ARG A 91 5.99 2.29 -9.91
N TYR A 92 4.85 2.33 -9.24
CA TYR A 92 4.78 2.25 -7.78
C TYR A 92 4.22 0.90 -7.34
N GLY A 93 5.00 0.13 -6.58
CA GLY A 93 4.47 -0.96 -5.78
C GLY A 93 3.79 -0.38 -4.54
N ILE A 94 2.64 -0.92 -4.13
CA ILE A 94 1.92 -0.41 -2.97
C ILE A 94 1.66 -1.56 -2.03
N SER A 95 2.04 -1.38 -0.77
CA SER A 95 1.66 -2.24 0.35
C SER A 95 0.85 -1.43 1.35
N MET A 96 0.10 -2.11 2.21
CA MET A 96 -0.49 -1.53 3.39
C MET A 96 -0.03 -2.31 4.62
N MET A 97 0.26 -1.58 5.69
CA MET A 97 0.68 -2.13 6.97
C MET A 97 -0.16 -1.53 8.10
N ASP A 98 -0.42 -2.33 9.12
CA ASP A 98 -1.10 -1.89 10.34
C ASP A 98 -0.10 -1.30 11.36
N SER A 99 -0.60 -0.83 12.50
CA SER A 99 0.24 -0.24 13.56
C SER A 99 1.20 -1.23 14.24
N LYS A 100 1.01 -2.55 14.03
CA LYS A 100 1.89 -3.61 14.51
C LYS A 100 2.84 -4.13 13.43
N ASN A 101 2.92 -3.45 12.29
CA ASN A 101 3.71 -3.81 11.12
C ASN A 101 3.29 -5.13 10.45
N TYR A 102 2.05 -5.60 10.68
CA TYR A 102 1.49 -6.65 9.85
C TYR A 102 1.12 -6.08 8.49
N THR A 103 1.51 -6.77 7.42
CA THR A 103 1.28 -6.33 6.04
C THR A 103 0.05 -7.01 5.47
N GLY A 104 -0.75 -6.27 4.71
CA GLY A 104 -1.82 -6.84 3.87
C GLY A 104 -1.35 -7.31 2.50
N GLY A 105 -0.04 -7.47 2.32
CA GLY A 105 0.59 -7.82 1.05
C GLY A 105 0.93 -6.59 0.19
N ILE A 106 1.12 -6.82 -1.10
CA ILE A 106 1.39 -5.80 -2.12
C ILE A 106 0.28 -5.91 -3.18
N LEU A 107 -0.16 -4.78 -3.74
CA LEU A 107 -1.08 -4.78 -4.87
C LEU A 107 -0.50 -5.59 -6.04
N ASP A 108 -1.34 -6.40 -6.67
CA ASP A 108 -0.97 -7.28 -7.78
C ASP A 108 -0.41 -6.52 -9.00
N GLN A 109 -0.85 -5.27 -9.18
CA GLN A 109 -0.40 -4.41 -10.26
C GLN A 109 0.24 -3.10 -9.75
N PRO A 110 1.27 -2.59 -10.44
CA PRO A 110 1.90 -1.34 -10.06
C PRO A 110 0.99 -0.15 -10.37
N LEU A 111 0.95 0.81 -9.44
CA LEU A 111 0.36 2.13 -9.68
C LEU A 111 1.21 2.94 -10.66
N VAL A 112 0.56 3.58 -11.63
CA VAL A 112 1.15 4.56 -12.54
C VAL A 112 0.41 5.88 -12.38
N MET A 113 1.16 6.96 -12.19
CA MET A 113 0.59 8.31 -12.11
C MET A 113 0.49 8.94 -13.50
N THR A 114 -0.64 9.58 -13.81
CA THR A 114 -0.80 10.40 -15.03
C THR A 114 -0.85 11.88 -14.69
N PRO A 115 -0.29 12.76 -15.55
CA PRO A 115 -0.30 14.19 -15.31
C PRO A 115 -1.73 14.72 -15.33
N ARG A 116 -2.01 15.70 -14.45
CA ARG A 116 -3.30 16.41 -14.41
C ARG A 116 -3.05 17.92 -14.45
N ALA A 117 -3.76 18.62 -15.33
CA ALA A 117 -3.67 20.07 -15.42
C ALA A 117 -3.98 20.74 -14.07
N GLY A 118 -3.14 21.70 -13.66
CA GLY A 118 -3.27 22.41 -12.39
C GLY A 118 -2.80 21.63 -11.15
N CYS A 119 -2.22 20.44 -11.31
CA CYS A 119 -1.67 19.67 -10.20
C CYS A 119 -0.13 19.76 -10.20
N ASN A 120 0.43 20.42 -9.18
CA ASN A 120 1.87 20.46 -8.94
C ASN A 120 2.17 19.62 -7.69
N VAL A 121 2.74 18.43 -7.91
CA VAL A 121 3.14 17.51 -6.84
C VAL A 121 4.64 17.68 -6.58
N ALA A 122 5.02 18.05 -5.36
CA ALA A 122 6.42 17.98 -4.92
C ALA A 122 6.86 16.52 -4.85
N ASN A 123 8.06 16.19 -5.32
CA ASN A 123 8.56 14.82 -5.26
C ASN A 123 8.87 14.43 -3.80
N PRO A 124 8.12 13.48 -3.18
CA PRO A 124 8.39 13.04 -1.82
C PRO A 124 9.46 11.94 -1.75
N LEU A 125 9.88 11.38 -2.90
CA LEU A 125 10.76 10.23 -2.97
C LEU A 125 12.21 10.65 -2.76
N LYS A 126 12.88 9.96 -1.81
CA LYS A 126 14.31 10.11 -1.56
C LYS A 126 15.06 8.99 -2.28
N PRO A 127 16.15 9.30 -3.01
CA PRO A 127 16.98 8.25 -3.60
C PRO A 127 17.44 7.25 -2.55
N SER A 128 17.48 5.97 -2.91
CA SER A 128 18.02 4.95 -2.04
C SER A 128 19.51 5.21 -1.80
N THR A 129 19.97 4.96 -0.57
CA THR A 129 21.38 4.99 -0.20
C THR A 129 22.09 3.67 -0.49
N LEU A 130 21.37 2.66 -0.99
CA LEU A 130 21.94 1.37 -1.35
C LEU A 130 22.78 1.49 -2.62
N ASP A 131 24.09 1.45 -2.44
CA ASP A 131 25.05 1.31 -3.53
C ASP A 131 25.23 -0.18 -3.85
N VAL A 132 24.85 -0.60 -5.06
CA VAL A 132 24.96 -1.99 -5.50
C VAL A 132 26.02 -2.05 -6.59
N GLU A 133 27.23 -2.43 -6.21
CA GLU A 133 28.30 -2.70 -7.16
C GLU A 133 28.20 -4.14 -7.65
N VAL A 134 27.80 -4.33 -8.92
CA VAL A 134 27.79 -5.65 -9.55
C VAL A 134 29.17 -5.93 -10.11
N THR A 135 30.05 -6.53 -9.30
CA THR A 135 31.31 -7.09 -9.82
C THR A 135 31.01 -8.43 -10.49
N GLY A 136 30.64 -8.38 -11.78
CA GLY A 136 30.59 -9.56 -12.63
C GLY A 136 32.00 -10.02 -13.03
N LYS A 137 32.28 -11.32 -12.86
CA LYS A 137 33.31 -12.02 -13.65
C LYS A 137 32.65 -12.73 -14.82
#